data_AF-A0AA35S9G3-F1
#
_entry.id   AF-A0AA35S9G3-F1
#
_cell.length_a   1.000
_cell.length_b   1.000
_cell.length_c   1.000
_cell.angle_alpha   90.00
_cell.angle_beta   90.00
_cell.angle_gamma   90.00
#
_symmetry.space_group_name_H-M   'P 1'
#
loop_
_entity.id
_entity.type
_entity.pdbx_description
1 polymer ?
#
loop_
_entity_poly.entity_id
_entity_poly.type
_entity_poly.pdbx_seq_one_letter_code
_entity_poly.pdbx_strand_id
1 'polypeptide(L)'
;MAEESKTPEETPPLQKSPEPNDDTDAPASRPGEVYLIAQSGSNFFKVGRSVDPDKRLSDLQTGQPQKLIMKERKTVGNMVEVEQRLLAKMRDKFVPMPGGTEWFEGDIAKAQEIFLSLVDNIKA
;
A
#
# COMPACT_ATOMS: atom_id res chain seq x y z
N MET A 1 16.42 0.23 70.30
CA MET A 1 16.80 -0.35 69.00
C MET A 1 15.53 -0.70 68.24
N ALA A 2 15.24 0.08 67.21
CA ALA A 2 14.48 -0.29 66.01
C ALA A 2 14.51 0.95 65.09
N GLU A 3 14.91 0.73 63.84
CA GLU A 3 15.11 1.69 62.75
C GLU A 3 13.79 2.12 62.10
N GLU A 4 13.81 3.27 61.40
CA GLU A 4 13.25 3.51 60.04
C GLU A 4 13.27 5.03 59.79
N SER A 5 14.14 5.59 58.93
CA SER A 5 14.25 5.49 57.46
C SER A 5 13.61 6.69 56.73
N LYS A 6 14.52 7.59 56.29
CA LYS A 6 14.53 8.44 55.07
C LYS A 6 13.20 8.92 54.44
N THR A 7 13.00 10.24 54.49
CA THR A 7 12.43 11.07 53.40
C THR A 7 13.53 11.32 52.33
N PRO A 8 13.27 11.92 51.14
CA PRO A 8 12.03 12.24 50.42
C PRO A 8 12.05 11.77 48.94
N GLU A 9 10.91 11.70 48.24
CA GLU A 9 10.93 11.65 46.77
C GLU A 9 9.92 12.65 46.18
N GLU A 10 10.51 13.66 45.56
CA GLU A 10 9.93 14.80 44.87
C GLU A 10 9.52 14.33 43.47
N THR A 11 8.23 14.36 43.14
CA THR A 11 7.77 14.05 41.78
C THR A 11 7.89 15.29 40.89
N PRO A 12 8.74 15.32 39.85
CA PRO A 12 8.72 16.42 38.89
C PRO A 12 7.50 16.26 37.95
N PRO A 13 6.76 17.35 37.65
CA PRO A 13 5.69 17.30 36.67
C PRO A 13 6.24 17.18 35.24
N LEU A 14 5.60 16.31 34.46
CA LEU A 14 5.77 16.17 33.01
C LEU A 14 5.54 17.50 32.29
N GLN A 15 6.47 17.93 31.43
CA GLN A 15 6.09 18.76 30.28
C GLN A 15 7.08 18.70 29.09
N LYS A 16 6.52 18.19 27.97
CA LYS A 16 6.78 18.44 26.54
C LYS A 16 8.23 18.31 26.01
N SER A 17 8.46 17.25 25.23
CA SER A 17 8.49 17.27 23.75
C SER A 17 8.68 15.83 23.22
N PRO A 18 8.16 15.48 22.03
CA PRO A 18 8.98 15.58 20.83
C PRO A 18 8.28 16.47 19.77
N GLU A 19 9.00 17.44 19.23
CA GLU A 19 9.53 17.44 17.86
C GLU A 19 8.45 17.32 16.77
N PRO A 20 8.28 18.33 15.90
CA PRO A 20 7.50 18.15 14.69
C PRO A 20 8.24 17.14 13.83
N ASN A 21 7.68 15.94 13.68
CA ASN A 21 8.10 15.06 12.60
C ASN A 21 7.75 15.79 11.30
N ASP A 22 8.77 16.38 10.69
CA ASP A 22 8.77 16.78 9.30
C ASP A 22 8.71 15.48 8.47
N ASP A 23 7.54 14.84 8.47
CA ASP A 23 7.15 13.77 7.55
C ASP A 23 6.93 14.40 6.15
N THR A 24 7.94 15.10 5.65
CA THR A 24 8.11 15.27 4.22
C THR A 24 8.67 13.95 3.69
N ASP A 25 7.84 12.91 3.69
CA ASP A 25 8.08 11.62 3.03
C ASP A 25 8.17 11.86 1.52
N ALA A 26 9.33 12.33 1.06
CA ALA A 26 9.76 12.02 -0.28
C ALA A 26 9.72 10.49 -0.40
N PRO A 27 9.06 9.90 -1.42
CA PRO A 27 8.86 8.46 -1.46
C PRO A 27 10.23 7.80 -1.51
N ALA A 28 10.68 7.27 -0.37
CA ALA A 28 11.96 6.59 -0.30
C ALA A 28 11.91 5.48 -1.34
N SER A 29 12.77 5.57 -2.37
CA SER A 29 12.86 4.59 -3.45
C SER A 29 12.99 3.20 -2.84
N ARG A 30 11.87 2.50 -2.77
CA ARG A 30 11.80 1.18 -2.15
C ARG A 30 11.62 0.16 -3.26
N PRO A 31 12.57 -0.76 -3.47
CA PRO A 31 12.37 -1.84 -4.41
C PRO A 31 11.28 -2.78 -3.91
N GLY A 32 10.56 -3.37 -4.85
CA GLY A 32 9.46 -4.29 -4.56
C GLY A 32 8.70 -4.63 -5.82
N GLU A 33 7.49 -5.16 -5.64
CA GLU A 33 6.62 -5.53 -6.75
C GLU A 33 5.38 -4.64 -6.77
N VAL A 34 4.99 -4.23 -7.97
CA VAL A 34 3.63 -3.76 -8.25
C VAL A 34 2.82 -4.90 -8.84
N TYR A 35 1.53 -4.94 -8.56
CA TYR A 35 0.65 -6.02 -8.98
C TYR A 35 -0.73 -5.50 -9.41
N LEU A 36 -1.39 -6.34 -10.22
CA LEU A 36 -2.80 -6.21 -10.60
C LEU A 36 -3.51 -7.49 -10.19
N ILE A 37 -4.54 -7.35 -9.36
CA ILE A 37 -5.44 -8.44 -8.98
C ILE A 37 -6.83 -8.19 -9.55
N ALA A 38 -7.54 -9.25 -9.90
CA ALA A 38 -8.92 -9.17 -10.32
C ALA A 38 -9.81 -10.09 -9.48
N GLN A 39 -11.05 -9.67 -9.30
CA GLN A 39 -12.08 -10.49 -8.66
C GLN A 39 -12.68 -11.45 -9.71
N SER A 40 -12.67 -12.75 -9.40
CA SER A 40 -13.17 -13.78 -10.29
C SER A 40 -14.66 -13.58 -10.60
N GLY A 41 -15.02 -13.63 -11.88
CA GLY A 41 -16.42 -13.46 -12.31
C GLY A 41 -16.96 -12.04 -12.17
N SER A 42 -16.10 -11.03 -12.01
CA SER A 42 -16.48 -9.62 -11.94
C SER A 42 -15.54 -8.76 -12.77
N ASN A 43 -15.92 -7.51 -12.99
CA ASN A 43 -15.09 -6.49 -13.66
C ASN A 43 -14.31 -5.64 -12.64
N PHE A 44 -14.17 -6.13 -11.41
CA PHE A 44 -13.44 -5.44 -10.36
C PHE A 44 -11.99 -5.87 -10.34
N PHE A 45 -11.11 -4.89 -10.25
CA PHE A 45 -9.69 -5.13 -10.13
C PHE A 45 -9.07 -4.13 -9.15
N LYS A 46 -7.91 -4.51 -8.61
CA LYS A 46 -7.09 -3.66 -7.75
C LYS A 46 -5.68 -3.61 -8.26
N VAL A 47 -5.10 -2.42 -8.17
CA VAL A 47 -3.66 -2.21 -8.30
C VAL A 47 -3.09 -1.99 -6.91
N GLY A 48 -1.91 -2.54 -6.66
CA GLY A 48 -1.19 -2.25 -5.42
C GLY A 48 0.28 -2.62 -5.51
N ARG A 49 0.99 -2.38 -4.41
CA ARG A 49 2.39 -2.78 -4.24
C ARG A 49 2.60 -3.68 -3.03
N SER A 50 3.63 -4.52 -3.08
CA SER A 50 4.09 -5.33 -1.96
C SER A 50 5.53 -5.78 -2.19
N VAL A 51 6.25 -6.07 -1.11
CA VAL A 51 7.50 -6.85 -1.18
C VAL A 51 7.22 -8.36 -1.30
N ASP A 52 6.01 -8.78 -0.95
CA ASP A 52 5.52 -10.15 -1.05
C ASP A 52 4.04 -10.13 -1.52
N PRO A 53 3.79 -10.18 -2.84
CA PRO A 53 2.44 -10.07 -3.39
C PRO A 53 1.60 -11.33 -3.15
N ASP A 54 2.21 -12.50 -2.97
CA ASP A 54 1.50 -13.76 -2.71
C ASP A 54 0.92 -13.79 -1.30
N LYS A 55 1.72 -13.38 -0.29
CA LYS A 55 1.23 -13.17 1.07
C LYS A 55 0.14 -12.10 1.09
N ARG A 56 0.36 -10.98 0.39
CA ARG A 56 -0.63 -9.90 0.32
C ARG A 56 -1.94 -10.34 -0.33
N LEU A 57 -1.89 -11.14 -1.40
CA LEU A 57 -3.08 -11.72 -2.03
C LEU A 57 -3.82 -12.64 -1.05
N SER A 58 -3.10 -13.45 -0.29
CA SER A 58 -3.67 -14.35 0.73
C SER A 58 -4.35 -13.56 1.87
N ASP A 59 -3.68 -12.50 2.36
CA ASP A 59 -4.23 -11.56 3.34
C ASP A 59 -5.52 -10.90 2.80
N LEU A 60 -5.52 -10.45 1.54
CA LEU A 60 -6.69 -9.84 0.89
C LEU A 60 -7.82 -10.83 0.61
N GLN A 61 -7.52 -12.10 0.35
CA GLN A 61 -8.52 -13.14 0.15
C GLN A 61 -9.29 -13.46 1.44
N THR A 62 -8.68 -13.20 2.60
CA THR A 62 -9.28 -13.47 3.90
C THR A 62 -10.50 -12.56 4.12
N GLY A 63 -11.68 -13.17 4.29
CA GLY A 63 -12.94 -12.44 4.44
C GLY A 63 -13.58 -11.99 3.11
N GLN A 64 -12.97 -12.30 1.96
CA GLN A 64 -13.59 -12.07 0.65
C GLN A 64 -14.33 -13.33 0.17
N PRO A 65 -15.64 -13.24 -0.11
CA PRO A 65 -16.41 -14.39 -0.59
C PRO A 65 -16.04 -14.76 -2.04
N GLN A 66 -15.55 -13.79 -2.81
CA GLN A 66 -15.13 -13.98 -4.19
C GLN A 66 -13.63 -14.24 -4.26
N LYS A 67 -13.24 -15.14 -5.18
CA LYS A 67 -11.83 -15.48 -5.39
C LYS A 67 -11.10 -14.31 -6.04
N LEU A 68 -9.96 -13.92 -5.48
CA LEU A 68 -9.02 -12.96 -6.07
C LEU A 68 -8.00 -13.71 -6.91
N ILE A 69 -7.69 -13.17 -8.08
CA ILE A 69 -6.76 -13.75 -9.05
C ILE A 69 -5.66 -12.75 -9.32
N MET A 70 -4.41 -13.16 -9.09
CA MET A 70 -3.25 -12.40 -9.56
C MET A 70 -3.24 -12.41 -11.09
N LYS A 71 -3.38 -11.23 -11.69
CA LYS A 71 -3.39 -11.08 -13.15
C LYS A 71 -2.02 -10.72 -13.66
N GLU A 72 -1.34 -9.78 -13.00
CA GLU A 72 0.00 -9.34 -13.36
C GLU A 72 0.79 -8.96 -12.12
N ARG A 73 2.12 -9.12 -12.18
CA ARG A 73 3.06 -8.55 -11.21
C ARG A 73 4.41 -8.27 -11.85
N LYS A 74 5.08 -7.22 -11.39
CA LYS A 74 6.41 -6.82 -11.88
C LYS A 74 7.27 -6.26 -10.75
N THR A 75 8.50 -6.73 -10.67
CA THR A 75 9.54 -6.15 -9.81
C THR A 75 10.02 -4.82 -10.38
N VAL A 76 10.09 -3.79 -9.54
CA VAL A 76 10.50 -2.42 -9.89
C VAL A 76 11.43 -1.85 -8.83
N GLY A 77 12.29 -0.90 -9.22
CA GLY A 77 13.25 -0.27 -8.31
C GLY A 77 12.62 0.71 -7.31
N ASN A 78 11.48 1.31 -7.68
CA ASN A 78 10.69 2.18 -6.81
C ASN A 78 9.20 1.82 -6.90
N MET A 79 8.74 0.87 -6.07
CA MET A 79 7.35 0.41 -6.13
C MET A 79 6.33 1.48 -5.72
N VAL A 80 6.74 2.49 -4.94
CA VAL A 80 5.88 3.60 -4.51
C VAL A 80 5.54 4.49 -5.70
N GLU A 81 6.57 4.94 -6.41
CA GLU A 81 6.40 5.81 -7.59
C GLU A 81 5.59 5.12 -8.68
N VAL A 82 5.91 3.85 -8.98
CA VAL A 82 5.21 3.09 -10.02
C VAL A 82 3.75 2.87 -9.66
N GLU A 83 3.43 2.50 -8.41
CA GLU A 83 2.05 2.36 -7.95
C GLU A 83 1.27 3.68 -8.09
N GLN A 84 1.84 4.80 -7.65
CA GLN A 84 1.16 6.09 -7.73
C GLN A 84 0.85 6.48 -9.17
N ARG A 85 1.79 6.27 -10.10
CA ARG A 85 1.58 6.51 -11.53
C ARG A 85 0.53 5.58 -12.12
N LEU A 86 0.54 4.29 -11.74
CA LEU A 86 -0.50 3.34 -12.13
C LEU A 86 -1.87 3.79 -11.63
N LEU A 87 -2.01 4.10 -10.35
CA LEU A 87 -3.28 4.54 -9.75
C LEU A 87 -3.80 5.82 -10.42
N ALA A 88 -2.93 6.80 -10.70
CA ALA A 88 -3.30 7.99 -11.45
C ALA A 88 -3.82 7.66 -12.86
N LYS A 89 -3.12 6.75 -13.57
CA LYS A 89 -3.53 6.32 -14.91
C LYS A 89 -4.83 5.49 -14.91
N MET A 90 -5.04 4.66 -13.88
CA MET A 90 -6.27 3.88 -13.74
C MET A 90 -7.46 4.78 -13.44
N ARG A 91 -7.31 5.80 -12.59
CA ARG A 91 -8.37 6.77 -12.29
C ARG A 91 -8.81 7.60 -13.50
N ASP A 92 -7.92 7.82 -14.47
CA ASP A 92 -8.26 8.48 -15.74
C ASP A 92 -9.14 7.61 -16.64
N LYS A 93 -9.09 6.28 -16.48
CA LYS A 93 -9.69 5.32 -17.42
C LYS A 93 -10.84 4.49 -16.83
N PHE A 94 -10.89 4.35 -15.52
CA PHE A 94 -11.78 3.41 -14.85
C PHE A 94 -12.49 4.07 -13.67
N VAL A 95 -13.63 3.49 -13.30
CA VAL A 95 -14.45 3.99 -12.21
C VAL A 95 -13.85 3.50 -10.88
N PRO A 96 -13.41 4.40 -9.97
CA PRO A 96 -12.97 3.98 -8.65
C PRO A 96 -14.15 3.44 -7.84
N MET A 97 -13.94 2.35 -7.11
CA MET A 97 -14.97 1.82 -6.22
C MET A 97 -15.22 2.74 -5.02
N PRO A 98 -16.47 2.84 -4.53
CA PRO A 98 -16.77 3.63 -3.35
C PRO A 98 -16.00 3.10 -2.13
N GLY A 99 -15.27 4.00 -1.45
CA GLY A 99 -14.49 3.67 -0.25
C GLY A 99 -13.10 3.08 -0.51
N GLY A 100 -12.65 2.95 -1.76
CA GLY A 100 -11.32 2.43 -2.10
C GLY A 100 -10.58 3.29 -3.11
N THR A 101 -9.33 3.67 -2.81
CA THR A 101 -8.47 4.45 -3.73
C THR A 101 -7.72 3.58 -4.74
N GLU A 102 -7.79 2.26 -4.56
CA GLU A 102 -6.98 1.27 -5.26
C GLU A 102 -7.82 0.21 -5.99
N TRP A 103 -9.13 0.23 -5.81
CA TRP A 103 -10.08 -0.68 -6.45
C TRP A 103 -10.85 0.05 -7.54
N PHE A 104 -11.04 -0.62 -8.66
CA PHE A 104 -11.63 -0.06 -9.86
C PHE A 104 -12.60 -1.05 -10.47
N GLU A 105 -13.60 -0.52 -11.17
CA GLU A 105 -14.49 -1.26 -12.03
C GLU A 105 -14.18 -0.96 -13.50
N GLY A 106 -14.04 -2.02 -14.31
CA GLY A 106 -13.93 -1.90 -15.76
C GLY A 106 -13.28 -3.10 -16.44
N ASP A 107 -12.84 -2.89 -17.68
CA ASP A 107 -12.25 -3.95 -18.50
C ASP A 107 -10.85 -4.35 -17.96
N ILE A 108 -10.76 -5.58 -17.44
CA ILE A 108 -9.54 -6.10 -16.83
C ILE A 108 -8.41 -6.27 -17.86
N ALA A 109 -8.73 -6.65 -19.11
CA ALA A 109 -7.71 -6.80 -20.14
C ALA A 109 -7.10 -5.43 -20.46
N LYS A 110 -7.92 -4.38 -20.54
CA LYS A 110 -7.46 -3.01 -20.73
C LYS A 110 -6.60 -2.53 -19.56
N ALA A 111 -6.98 -2.88 -18.33
CA ALA A 111 -6.19 -2.57 -17.15
C ALA A 111 -4.82 -3.28 -17.18
N GLN A 112 -4.76 -4.54 -17.62
CA GLN A 112 -3.49 -5.26 -17.82
C GLN A 112 -2.61 -4.59 -18.88
N GLU A 113 -3.17 -4.16 -20.02
CA GLU A 113 -2.41 -3.42 -21.04
C GLU A 113 -1.79 -2.14 -20.50
N ILE A 114 -2.58 -1.34 -19.76
CA ILE A 114 -2.09 -0.10 -19.13
C ILE A 114 -0.99 -0.42 -18.12
N PHE A 115 -1.18 -1.47 -17.32
CA PHE A 115 -0.21 -1.89 -16.32
C PHE A 115 1.14 -2.23 -16.97
N LEU A 116 1.14 -3.12 -17.96
CA LEU A 116 2.36 -3.55 -18.66
C LEU A 116 3.03 -2.37 -19.36
N SER A 117 2.26 -1.61 -20.14
CA SER A 117 2.77 -0.46 -20.87
C SER A 117 3.45 0.56 -19.95
N LEU A 118 2.83 0.91 -18.82
CA LEU A 118 3.40 1.90 -17.90
C LEU A 118 4.66 1.37 -17.21
N VAL A 119 4.64 0.12 -16.74
CA VAL A 119 5.78 -0.46 -16.02
C VAL A 119 6.99 -0.62 -16.94
N ASP A 120 6.79 -1.06 -18.19
CA ASP A 120 7.88 -1.18 -19.18
C ASP A 120 8.47 0.20 -19.55
N ASN A 121 7.64 1.25 -19.64
CA ASN A 121 8.13 2.62 -19.90
C ASN A 121 8.97 3.21 -18.76
N ILE A 122 8.83 2.73 -17.52
CA ILE A 122 9.61 3.21 -16.37
C ILE A 122 10.94 2.45 -16.24
N LYS A 123 11.04 1.26 -16.84
CA LYS A 123 12.26 0.44 -16.83
C LYS A 123 13.26 0.78 -17.94
N ALA A 124 12.81 1.47 -19.00
CA ALA A 124 13.63 1.96 -20.10
C ALA A 124 14.32 3.29 -19.74
#